data_AF-A0A3S4CXD3-F1
#
_entry.id   AF-A0A3S4CXD3-F1
#
_cell.length_a   1.000
_cell.length_b   1.000
_cell.length_c   1.000
_cell.angle_alpha   90.00
_cell.angle_beta   90.00
_cell.angle_gamma   90.00
#
_symmetry.space_group_name_H-M   'P 1'
#
loop_
_entity.id
_entity.type
_entity.pdbx_description
1 polymer ?
#
loop_
_entity_poly.entity_id
_entity_poly.type
_entity_poly.pdbx_seq_one_letter_code
_entity_poly.pdbx_strand_id
1 'polypeptide(L)'
;MPWGILAPDTVVSQRRQQNLGLAAAVRHFNDRAVPGIGGMWFPMPILWSVLAISIAEELGVPALPVGNAVEARVMLEVIAGPQDRRVRGARKMQGLKDSSFHNLRRRGTYVVQPIRMAMVQPLVALGFVQGSRYGAFRIHSAGRELLELNAMKEPRRLLGAWRMAGSHMA
;
A
#
# COMPACT_ATOMS: atom_id res chain seq x y z
N MET A 1 27.53 35.09 15.59
CA MET A 1 27.37 33.70 15.12
C MET A 1 28.41 33.44 14.04
N PRO A 2 29.37 32.54 14.26
CA PRO A 2 30.43 32.32 13.28
C PRO A 2 29.91 31.45 12.14
N TRP A 3 29.99 31.97 10.91
CA TRP A 3 29.76 31.21 9.68
C TRP A 3 31.02 30.42 9.34
N GLY A 4 31.14 29.21 9.89
CA GLY A 4 32.22 28.28 9.56
C GLY A 4 31.82 27.35 8.41
N ILE A 5 32.74 27.14 7.47
CA ILE A 5 32.64 26.10 6.43
C ILE A 5 32.79 24.73 7.12
N LEU A 6 31.76 23.90 7.05
CA LEU A 6 31.80 22.52 7.53
C LEU A 6 32.65 21.68 6.58
N ALA A 7 33.63 20.95 7.12
CA ALA A 7 34.41 19.97 6.36
C ALA A 7 33.50 18.83 5.86
N PRO A 8 33.77 18.23 4.68
CA PRO A 8 32.85 17.31 3.99
C PRO A 8 32.46 16.06 4.77
N ASP A 9 33.24 15.66 5.78
CA ASP A 9 33.15 14.34 6.41
C ASP A 9 32.17 14.23 7.60
N THR A 10 31.54 15.32 8.05
CA THR A 10 30.69 15.29 9.26
C THR A 10 29.26 15.77 9.06
N VAL A 11 28.87 16.10 7.82
CA VAL A 11 27.47 16.47 7.55
C VAL A 11 26.65 15.20 7.35
N VAL A 12 26.10 14.66 8.44
CA VAL A 12 25.00 13.70 8.36
C VAL A 12 23.94 14.33 7.47
N SER A 13 23.67 13.73 6.31
CA SER A 13 22.66 14.20 5.37
C SER A 13 21.29 14.22 6.03
N GLN A 14 20.97 15.30 6.72
CA GLN A 14 19.63 15.56 7.20
C GLN A 14 18.84 16.10 6.02
N ARG A 15 18.08 15.20 5.39
CA ARG A 15 17.06 15.59 4.44
C ARG A 15 15.96 16.35 5.18
N ARG A 16 16.15 17.65 5.40
CA ARG A 16 15.13 18.54 5.96
C ARG A 16 13.97 18.58 4.96
N GLN A 17 12.91 17.82 5.23
CA GLN A 17 11.67 17.99 4.50
C GLN A 17 11.05 19.34 4.91
N GLN A 18 11.20 20.36 4.07
CA GLN A 18 10.49 21.64 4.21
C GLN A 18 9.01 21.48 3.85
N ASN A 19 8.32 20.54 4.48
CA ASN A 19 6.88 20.34 4.27
C ASN A 19 6.02 21.35 5.03
N LEU A 20 6.64 22.26 5.81
CA LEU A 20 6.01 23.29 6.66
C LEU A 20 4.92 22.72 7.59
N GLY A 21 4.96 21.42 7.88
CA GLY A 21 3.87 20.74 8.60
C GLY A 21 2.54 20.69 7.84
N LEU A 22 2.46 21.10 6.57
CA LEU A 22 1.21 21.21 5.82
C LEU A 22 0.46 19.88 5.73
N ALA A 23 1.18 18.77 5.51
CA ALA A 23 0.59 17.43 5.50
C ALA A 23 0.04 16.99 6.88
N ALA A 24 0.57 17.53 7.98
CA ALA A 24 0.01 17.30 9.31
C ALA A 24 -1.24 18.18 9.53
N ALA A 25 -1.20 19.45 9.14
CA ALA A 25 -2.33 20.37 9.22
C ALA A 25 -3.54 19.89 8.40
N VAL A 26 -3.31 19.45 7.15
CA VAL A 26 -4.38 18.90 6.28
C VAL A 26 -4.97 17.63 6.89
N ARG A 27 -4.14 16.71 7.41
CA ARG A 27 -4.65 15.51 8.08
C ARG A 27 -5.49 15.87 9.32
N HIS A 28 -5.01 16.81 10.13
CA HIS A 28 -5.73 17.29 11.32
C HIS A 28 -7.08 17.91 10.96
N PHE A 29 -7.13 18.75 9.92
CA PHE A 29 -8.38 19.33 9.43
C PHE A 29 -9.33 18.25 8.91
N ASN A 30 -8.84 17.34 8.07
CA ASN A 30 -9.66 16.28 7.49
C ASN A 30 -10.22 15.33 8.56
N ASP A 31 -9.43 15.01 9.59
CA ASP A 31 -9.87 14.17 10.70
C ASP A 31 -10.90 14.86 11.60
N ARG A 32 -10.80 16.18 11.78
CA ARG A 32 -11.84 16.98 12.44
C ARG A 32 -13.14 17.01 11.64
N ALA A 33 -13.05 17.07 10.30
CA ALA A 33 -14.21 17.18 9.44
C ALA A 33 -14.93 15.83 9.25
N VAL A 34 -14.15 14.77 9.02
CA VAL A 34 -14.67 13.41 8.85
C VAL A 34 -13.74 12.42 9.57
N PRO A 35 -14.01 12.16 10.87
CA PRO A 35 -13.14 11.35 11.72
C PRO A 35 -12.84 9.97 11.13
N GLY A 36 -11.55 9.61 11.11
CA GLY A 36 -11.11 8.29 10.68
C GLY A 36 -11.02 8.08 9.17
N ILE A 37 -11.83 8.77 8.36
CA ILE A 37 -11.87 8.61 6.90
C ILE A 37 -11.41 9.84 6.12
N GLY A 38 -11.00 10.92 6.78
CA GLY A 38 -10.55 12.15 6.13
C GLY A 38 -9.33 12.02 5.21
N GLY A 39 -8.56 10.93 5.31
CA GLY A 39 -7.49 10.60 4.36
C GLY A 39 -7.96 9.87 3.09
N MET A 40 -9.24 9.47 3.03
CA MET A 40 -9.79 8.64 1.96
C MET A 40 -10.24 9.50 0.78
N TRP A 41 -9.51 9.40 -0.33
CA TRP A 41 -9.98 9.96 -1.62
C TRP A 41 -10.83 8.94 -2.37
N PHE A 42 -10.37 7.68 -2.43
CA PHE A 42 -10.98 6.63 -3.24
C PHE A 42 -11.08 5.33 -2.44
N PRO A 43 -12.19 4.57 -2.54
CA PRO A 43 -12.40 3.39 -1.71
C PRO A 43 -11.66 2.14 -2.20
N MET A 44 -11.32 2.03 -3.50
CA MET A 44 -10.70 0.81 -4.04
C MET A 44 -9.41 0.36 -3.31
N PRO A 45 -8.50 1.27 -2.91
CA PRO A 45 -7.34 0.89 -2.10
C PRO A 45 -7.68 0.27 -0.73
N ILE A 46 -8.87 0.52 -0.16
CA ILE A 46 -9.35 -0.21 1.03
C ILE A 46 -9.61 -1.67 0.67
N LEU A 47 -10.36 -1.91 -0.41
CA LEU A 47 -10.70 -3.28 -0.85
C LEU A 47 -9.44 -4.11 -1.11
N TRP A 48 -8.47 -3.53 -1.84
CA TRP A 48 -7.19 -4.20 -2.12
C TRP A 48 -6.39 -4.45 -0.84
N SER A 49 -6.45 -3.53 0.13
CA SER A 49 -5.76 -3.69 1.40
C SER A 49 -6.38 -4.81 2.23
N VAL A 50 -7.70 -4.89 2.32
CA VAL A 50 -8.41 -5.97 3.04
C VAL A 50 -8.09 -7.33 2.42
N LEU A 51 -8.15 -7.45 1.08
CA LEU A 51 -7.75 -8.68 0.38
C LEU A 51 -6.28 -9.04 0.66
N ALA A 52 -5.37 -8.07 0.55
CA ALA A 52 -3.95 -8.31 0.78
C ALA A 52 -3.64 -8.72 2.22
N ILE A 53 -4.31 -8.13 3.22
CA ILE A 53 -4.12 -8.45 4.63
C ILE A 53 -4.67 -9.84 4.93
N SER A 54 -5.85 -10.19 4.39
CA SER A 54 -6.42 -11.53 4.52
C SER A 54 -5.49 -12.61 3.93
N ILE A 55 -4.95 -12.38 2.73
CA ILE A 55 -3.98 -13.29 2.12
C ILE A 55 -2.68 -13.38 2.94
N ALA A 56 -2.24 -12.27 3.54
CA ALA A 56 -1.05 -12.25 4.38
C ALA A 56 -1.24 -13.05 5.68
N GLU A 57 -2.41 -12.97 6.29
CA GLU A 57 -2.78 -13.78 7.46
C GLU A 57 -2.79 -15.27 7.12
N GLU A 58 -3.41 -15.67 6.00
CA GLU A 58 -3.40 -17.07 5.54
C GLU A 58 -1.97 -17.61 5.32
N LEU A 59 -1.07 -16.74 4.85
CA LEU A 59 0.32 -17.08 4.60
C LEU A 59 1.22 -17.00 5.85
N GLY A 60 0.72 -16.46 6.98
CA GLY A 60 1.54 -16.21 8.17
C GLY A 60 2.68 -15.21 7.95
N VAL A 61 2.52 -14.27 7.03
CA VAL A 61 3.56 -13.26 6.68
C VAL A 61 3.09 -11.84 6.98
N PRO A 62 4.00 -10.86 7.12
CA PRO A 62 3.61 -9.46 7.25
C PRO A 62 2.79 -8.99 6.05
N ALA A 63 1.79 -8.14 6.29
CA ALA A 63 0.90 -7.67 5.22
C ALA A 63 1.57 -6.72 4.21
N LEU A 64 2.67 -6.07 4.60
CA LEU A 64 3.30 -5.03 3.77
C LEU A 64 3.82 -5.56 2.42
N PRO A 65 4.61 -6.66 2.34
CA PRO A 65 4.98 -7.28 1.07
C PRO A 65 3.80 -7.71 0.21
N VAL A 66 2.75 -8.29 0.82
CA VAL A 66 1.56 -8.76 0.09
C VAL A 66 0.78 -7.58 -0.48
N GLY A 67 0.59 -6.51 0.29
CA GLY A 67 -0.03 -5.27 -0.18
C GLY A 67 0.74 -4.62 -1.32
N ASN A 68 2.08 -4.61 -1.25
CA ASN A 68 2.92 -4.15 -2.37
C ASN A 68 2.67 -4.97 -3.64
N ALA A 69 2.58 -6.30 -3.50
CA ALA A 69 2.40 -7.18 -4.64
C ALA A 69 1.03 -7.01 -5.30
N VAL A 70 -0.04 -6.95 -4.50
CA VAL A 70 -1.41 -6.73 -4.99
C VAL A 70 -1.50 -5.39 -5.73
N GLU A 71 -0.99 -4.32 -5.12
CA GLU A 71 -1.04 -2.99 -5.73
C GLU A 71 -0.17 -2.88 -7.00
N ALA A 72 0.99 -3.53 -7.02
CA ALA A 72 1.83 -3.65 -8.20
C ALA A 72 1.13 -4.41 -9.34
N ARG A 73 0.41 -5.50 -9.02
CA ARG A 73 -0.34 -6.30 -9.99
C ARG A 73 -1.45 -5.49 -10.64
N VAL A 74 -2.21 -4.73 -9.84
CA VAL A 74 -3.23 -3.80 -10.35
C VAL A 74 -2.59 -2.71 -11.21
N MET A 75 -1.44 -2.18 -10.78
CA MET A 75 -0.74 -1.15 -11.55
C MET A 75 -0.28 -1.65 -12.92
N LEU A 76 0.17 -2.91 -13.04
CA LEU A 76 0.51 -3.52 -14.33
C LEU A 76 -0.68 -3.54 -15.30
N GLU A 77 -1.87 -3.90 -14.82
CA GLU A 77 -3.10 -3.89 -15.63
C GLU A 77 -3.45 -2.46 -16.09
N VAL A 78 -3.33 -1.49 -15.18
CA VAL A 78 -3.60 -0.08 -15.50
C VAL A 78 -2.60 0.47 -16.53
N ILE A 79 -1.32 0.10 -16.44
CA ILE A 79 -0.28 0.51 -17.40
C ILE A 79 -0.48 -0.14 -18.78
N ALA A 80 -0.96 -1.39 -18.81
CA ALA A 80 -1.25 -2.12 -20.06
C ALA A 80 -2.49 -1.56 -20.79
N GLY A 81 -3.38 -0.88 -20.05
CA GLY A 81 -4.54 -0.18 -20.60
C GLY A 81 -4.23 1.16 -21.27
N PRO A 82 -5.27 1.98 -21.53
CA PRO A 82 -5.11 3.31 -22.10
C PRO A 82 -4.18 4.19 -21.26
N GLN A 83 -3.23 4.88 -21.91
CA GLN A 83 -2.24 5.70 -21.24
C GLN A 83 -2.88 6.92 -20.54
N ASP A 84 -2.89 6.93 -19.20
CA ASP A 84 -3.27 8.10 -18.38
C ASP A 84 -2.04 8.64 -17.62
N ARG A 85 -1.78 9.94 -17.77
CA ARG A 85 -0.68 10.66 -17.10
C ARG A 85 -0.78 10.65 -15.57
N ARG A 86 -1.96 10.36 -15.01
CA ARG A 86 -2.20 10.25 -13.55
C ARG A 86 -1.68 8.94 -12.96
N VAL A 87 -1.36 7.95 -13.80
CA VAL A 87 -0.86 6.64 -13.36
C VAL A 87 0.53 6.79 -12.77
N ARG A 88 0.63 6.60 -11.45
CA ARG A 88 1.90 6.67 -10.71
C ARG A 88 2.61 5.32 -10.73
N GLY A 89 3.93 5.34 -10.82
CA GLY A 89 4.73 4.11 -10.74
C GLY A 89 5.03 3.42 -12.08
N ALA A 90 4.51 3.93 -13.20
CA ALA A 90 4.74 3.37 -14.54
C ALA A 90 6.23 3.14 -14.84
N ARG A 91 7.08 4.16 -14.59
CA ARG A 91 8.54 4.06 -14.79
C ARG A 91 9.20 2.94 -13.99
N LYS A 92 8.69 2.59 -12.81
CA LYS A 92 9.28 1.55 -11.97
C LYS A 92 8.87 0.14 -12.39
N MET A 93 7.73 0.03 -13.07
CA MET A 93 7.20 -1.23 -13.60
C MET A 93 7.65 -1.48 -15.04
N GLN A 94 8.22 -0.49 -15.72
CA GLN A 94 8.80 -0.65 -17.07
C GLN A 94 9.89 -1.72 -17.05
N GLY A 95 9.79 -2.67 -17.99
CA GLY A 95 10.76 -3.76 -18.14
C GLY A 95 10.62 -4.89 -17.13
N LEU A 96 9.60 -4.87 -16.26
CA LEU A 96 9.31 -6.00 -15.39
C LEU A 96 8.79 -7.19 -16.23
N LYS A 97 9.60 -8.24 -16.35
CA LYS A 97 9.26 -9.44 -17.13
C LYS A 97 8.48 -10.48 -16.33
N ASP A 98 8.71 -10.54 -15.02
CA ASP A 98 8.07 -11.50 -14.13
C ASP A 98 7.08 -10.79 -13.20
N SER A 99 5.79 -11.03 -13.44
CA SER A 99 4.68 -10.53 -12.62
C SER A 99 4.17 -11.56 -11.62
N SER A 100 4.96 -12.59 -11.29
CA SER A 100 4.62 -13.58 -10.27
C SER A 100 4.43 -12.93 -8.90
N PHE A 101 3.59 -13.54 -8.08
CA PHE A 101 3.37 -13.11 -6.69
C PHE A 101 4.68 -13.04 -5.90
N HIS A 102 5.57 -14.02 -6.10
CA HIS A 102 6.86 -14.04 -5.43
C HIS A 102 7.71 -12.83 -5.83
N ASN A 103 7.82 -12.51 -7.13
CA ASN A 103 8.65 -11.41 -7.57
C ASN A 103 8.08 -10.04 -7.15
N LEU A 104 6.76 -9.86 -7.26
CA LEU A 104 6.09 -8.60 -6.87
C LEU A 104 6.12 -8.32 -5.36
N ARG A 105 6.29 -9.35 -4.52
CA ARG A 105 6.48 -9.19 -3.07
C ARG A 105 7.87 -8.69 -2.66
N ARG A 106 8.87 -8.82 -3.54
CA ARG A 106 10.25 -8.44 -3.21
C ARG A 106 10.34 -6.94 -2.90
N ARG A 107 11.25 -6.60 -1.98
CA ARG A 107 11.49 -5.20 -1.64
C ARG A 107 11.99 -4.47 -2.88
N GLY A 108 11.46 -3.27 -3.10
CA GLY A 108 11.90 -2.44 -4.21
C GLY A 108 11.25 -2.76 -5.56
N THR A 109 10.43 -3.80 -5.70
CA THR A 109 9.71 -4.07 -6.96
C THR A 109 8.60 -3.03 -7.22
N TYR A 110 7.92 -2.55 -6.18
CA TYR A 110 6.86 -1.54 -6.28
C TYR A 110 7.29 -0.15 -5.77
N VAL A 111 6.42 0.86 -5.85
CA VAL A 111 6.72 2.27 -5.51
C VAL A 111 6.99 2.51 -4.02
N VAL A 112 7.73 3.58 -3.73
CA VAL A 112 8.14 4.00 -2.37
C VAL A 112 6.96 4.55 -1.56
N GLN A 113 5.97 5.15 -2.22
CA GLN A 113 4.75 5.65 -1.58
C GLN A 113 3.52 5.01 -2.24
N PRO A 114 3.08 3.85 -1.74
CA PRO A 114 1.88 3.20 -2.23
C PRO A 114 0.62 4.03 -1.99
N ILE A 115 -0.36 3.92 -2.89
CA ILE A 115 -1.67 4.57 -2.81
C ILE A 115 -2.34 4.25 -1.47
N ARG A 116 -2.19 3.01 -0.98
CA ARG A 116 -2.78 2.57 0.30
C ARG A 116 -2.22 3.25 1.55
N MET A 117 -1.15 4.04 1.47
CA MET A 117 -0.62 4.77 2.64
C MET A 117 -1.64 5.75 3.22
N ALA A 118 -2.50 6.33 2.39
CA ALA A 118 -3.60 7.18 2.85
C ALA A 118 -4.74 6.38 3.50
N MET A 119 -4.77 5.05 3.34
CA MET A 119 -5.85 4.18 3.84
C MET A 119 -5.57 3.59 5.22
N VAL A 120 -4.36 3.77 5.77
CA VAL A 120 -3.98 3.16 7.06
C VAL A 120 -4.95 3.54 8.18
N GLN A 121 -5.28 4.83 8.28
CA GLN A 121 -6.24 5.32 9.26
C GLN A 121 -7.69 4.86 8.94
N PRO A 122 -8.22 5.03 7.70
CA PRO A 122 -9.54 4.51 7.34
C PRO A 122 -9.74 3.03 7.62
N LEU A 123 -8.73 2.19 7.34
CA LEU A 123 -8.81 0.74 7.56
C LEU A 123 -9.06 0.38 9.03
N VAL A 124 -8.40 1.11 9.95
CA VAL A 124 -8.55 0.90 11.39
C VAL A 124 -9.85 1.53 11.89
N ALA A 125 -10.13 2.78 11.50
CA ALA A 125 -11.29 3.52 11.96
C ALA A 125 -12.63 2.87 11.55
N LEU A 126 -12.67 2.25 10.37
CA LEU A 126 -13.84 1.51 9.88
C LEU A 126 -13.93 0.08 10.42
N GLY A 127 -13.01 -0.33 11.30
CA GLY A 127 -13.02 -1.66 11.90
C GLY A 127 -12.72 -2.80 10.93
N PHE A 128 -12.15 -2.50 9.75
CA PHE A 128 -11.73 -3.52 8.79
C PHE A 128 -10.50 -4.30 9.28
N VAL A 129 -9.61 -3.62 9.99
CA VAL A 129 -8.37 -4.19 10.48
C VAL A 129 -8.06 -3.71 11.91
N GLN A 130 -7.19 -4.45 12.59
CA GLN A 130 -6.61 -4.07 13.86
C GLN A 130 -5.08 -4.09 13.78
N GLY A 131 -4.42 -3.20 14.53
CA GLY A 131 -2.96 -3.11 14.63
C GLY A 131 -2.45 -1.67 14.51
N SER A 132 -1.16 -1.47 14.75
CA SER A 132 -0.53 -0.14 14.83
C SER A 132 0.07 0.36 13.51
N ARG A 133 0.32 -0.54 12.55
CA ARG A 133 0.93 -0.21 11.26
C ARG A 133 0.52 -1.24 10.20
N TYR A 134 0.52 -0.83 8.93
CA TYR A 134 0.08 -1.67 7.81
C TYR A 134 0.69 -3.08 7.82
N GLY A 135 2.00 -3.21 8.01
CA GLY A 135 2.67 -4.51 7.99
C GLY A 135 2.31 -5.46 9.15
N ALA A 136 1.69 -4.94 10.21
CA ALA A 136 1.25 -5.69 11.39
C ALA A 136 -0.29 -5.74 11.50
N PHE A 137 -1.01 -5.30 10.46
CA PHE A 137 -2.46 -5.37 10.44
C PHE A 137 -2.96 -6.80 10.38
N ARG A 138 -4.07 -7.01 11.07
CA ARG A 138 -4.85 -8.24 11.07
C ARG A 138 -6.30 -7.93 10.75
N ILE A 139 -7.01 -8.84 10.09
CA ILE A 139 -8.41 -8.62 9.75
C ILE A 139 -9.25 -8.54 11.05
N HIS A 140 -10.16 -7.58 11.08
CA HIS A 140 -11.09 -7.37 12.19
C HIS A 140 -12.53 -7.69 11.77
N SER A 141 -13.54 -7.46 12.63
CA SER A 141 -14.93 -7.87 12.40
C SER A 141 -15.52 -7.37 11.08
N ALA A 142 -15.52 -6.05 10.84
CA ALA A 142 -16.06 -5.49 9.61
C ALA A 142 -15.26 -5.93 8.37
N GLY A 143 -13.97 -6.25 8.54
CA GLY A 143 -13.13 -6.77 7.45
C GLY A 143 -13.52 -8.19 7.07
N ARG A 144 -13.88 -9.03 8.05
CA ARG A 144 -14.46 -10.35 7.81
C ARG A 144 -15.79 -10.24 7.09
N GLU A 145 -16.69 -9.38 7.57
CA GLU A 145 -17.99 -9.14 6.91
C GLU A 145 -17.82 -8.68 5.46
N LEU A 146 -16.88 -7.78 5.20
CA LEU A 146 -16.58 -7.33 3.84
C LEU A 146 -16.13 -8.48 2.94
N LEU A 147 -15.29 -9.39 3.44
CA LEU A 147 -14.78 -10.53 2.67
C LEU A 147 -15.87 -11.55 2.30
N GLU A 148 -16.97 -11.61 3.06
CA GLU A 148 -18.11 -12.51 2.79
C GLU A 148 -19.03 -12.00 1.68
N LEU A 149 -18.93 -10.71 1.31
CA LEU A 149 -19.72 -10.16 0.22
C LEU A 149 -19.42 -10.89 -1.10
N ASN A 150 -20.47 -11.18 -1.88
CA ASN A 150 -20.33 -11.85 -3.17
C ASN A 150 -19.35 -11.14 -4.12
N ALA A 151 -19.33 -9.80 -4.10
CA ALA A 151 -18.41 -8.99 -4.89
C ALA A 151 -16.92 -9.23 -4.55
N MET A 152 -16.61 -9.72 -3.35
CA MET A 152 -15.24 -9.97 -2.90
C MET A 152 -14.75 -11.40 -3.19
N LYS A 153 -15.67 -12.34 -3.47
CA LYS A 153 -15.33 -13.75 -3.70
C LYS A 153 -14.44 -13.94 -4.93
N GLU A 154 -14.80 -13.32 -6.05
CA GLU A 154 -14.05 -13.46 -7.30
C GLU A 154 -12.65 -12.81 -7.23
N PRO A 155 -12.50 -11.54 -6.78
CA PRO A 155 -11.19 -10.95 -6.57
C PRO A 155 -10.30 -11.77 -5.63
N ARG A 156 -10.86 -12.31 -4.54
CA ARG A 156 -10.12 -13.17 -3.61
C ARG A 156 -9.68 -14.47 -4.28
N ARG A 157 -10.54 -15.11 -5.07
CA ARG A 157 -10.21 -16.31 -5.84
C ARG A 157 -9.07 -16.05 -6.82
N LEU A 158 -9.14 -14.96 -7.59
CA LEU A 158 -8.12 -14.60 -8.57
C LEU A 158 -6.75 -14.32 -7.92
N LEU A 159 -6.73 -13.56 -6.83
CA LEU A 159 -5.51 -13.30 -6.08
C LEU A 159 -4.96 -14.57 -5.41
N GLY A 160 -5.84 -15.44 -4.92
CA GLY A 160 -5.48 -16.75 -4.37
C GLY A 160 -4.87 -17.68 -5.41
N ALA A 161 -5.45 -17.75 -6.60
CA ALA A 161 -4.91 -18.53 -7.73
C ALA A 161 -3.56 -17.97 -8.19
N TRP A 162 -3.45 -16.65 -8.34
CA TRP A 162 -2.20 -15.97 -8.71
C TRP A 162 -1.07 -16.21 -7.72
N ARG A 163 -1.38 -16.26 -6.41
CA ARG A 163 -0.44 -16.67 -5.37
C ARG A 163 0.09 -18.09 -5.61
N MET A 164 -0.77 -19.04 -5.95
CA MET A 164 -0.41 -20.44 -6.13
C MET A 164 0.35 -20.69 -7.44
N ALA A 165 0.05 -19.95 -8.50
CA ALA A 165 0.65 -20.13 -9.84
C ALA A 165 2.17 -19.96 -9.86
N GLY A 166 2.77 -19.22 -8.91
CA GLY A 166 4.22 -19.09 -8.77
C GLY A 166 4.91 -20.14 -7.88
N SER A 167 4.16 -21.09 -7.31
CA SER A 167 4.67 -22.09 -6.35
C SER A 167 5.06 -23.42 -7.00
N HIS A 168 4.83 -23.59 -8.31
CA HIS A 168 5.10 -24.82 -9.07
C HIS A 168 6.43 -24.80 -9.86
N MET A 169 7.30 -23.82 -9.62
CA MET A 169 8.64 -23.73 -10.22
C MET A 169 9.74 -23.57 -9.16
N ALA A 170 9.63 -24.30 -8.04
CA ALA A 170 10.69 -24.45 -7.04
C ALA A 170 11.02 -25.93 -6.88
#